data_AF-A0A651PEK0-F1
#
_entry.id   AF-A0A651PEK0-F1
#
_cell.length_a   1.000
_cell.length_b   1.000
_cell.length_c   1.000
_cell.angle_alpha   90.00
_cell.angle_beta   90.00
_cell.angle_gamma   90.00
#
_symmetry.space_group_name_H-M   'P 1'
#
loop_
_entity.id
_entity.type
_entity.pdbx_description
1 polymer ?
#
loop_
_entity_poly.entity_id
_entity_poly.type
_entity_poly.pdbx_seq_one_letter_code
_entity_poly.pdbx_strand_id
1 'polypeptide(L)'
;MIPTLHGKDGQYEATVPAVRDRIVQAAAKIVLEPVFEADFLPCSFGFRPRLSAHDALQVLIDECWRGRRWVVETDIASCFSAIPHEGLMEAVEERICDQPV
;
A
#
# COMPACT_ATOMS: atom_id res chain seq x y z
N MET A 1 -13.37 9.83 -14.35
CA MET A 1 -12.56 10.81 -13.60
C MET A 1 -13.27 11.10 -12.30
N ILE A 2 -12.64 10.78 -11.17
CA ILE A 2 -13.25 10.96 -9.85
C ILE A 2 -12.61 12.20 -9.22
N PRO A 3 -13.40 13.21 -8.78
CA PRO A 3 -12.84 14.35 -8.09
C PRO A 3 -12.21 13.90 -6.77
N THR A 4 -11.00 14.38 -6.48
CA THR A 4 -10.36 14.14 -5.18
C THR A 4 -11.12 14.92 -4.10
N LEU A 5 -11.29 14.30 -2.92
CA LEU A 5 -12.13 14.86 -1.84
C LEU A 5 -11.48 16.04 -1.10
N HIS A 6 -10.21 16.34 -1.37
CA HIS A 6 -9.48 17.46 -0.77
C HIS A 6 -8.99 18.37 -1.89
N GLY A 7 -9.27 19.68 -1.77
CA GLY A 7 -9.06 20.75 -2.76
C GLY A 7 -7.63 21.00 -3.25
N LYS A 8 -6.92 19.96 -3.67
CA LYS A 8 -5.85 20.02 -4.66
C LYS A 8 -6.55 19.79 -6.00
N ASP A 9 -6.29 20.64 -7.00
CA ASP A 9 -6.81 20.56 -8.37
C ASP A 9 -6.27 19.33 -9.14
N GLY A 10 -6.30 18.15 -8.52
CA GLY A 10 -5.82 16.89 -9.05
C GLY A 10 -7.01 16.00 -9.42
N GLN A 11 -7.05 15.59 -10.69
CA GLN A 11 -7.99 14.61 -11.19
C GLN A 11 -7.48 13.21 -10.85
N TYR A 12 -8.27 12.41 -10.14
CA TYR A 12 -7.93 11.00 -9.91
C TYR A 12 -8.48 10.14 -11.06
N GLU A 13 -7.56 9.50 -11.78
CA GLU A 13 -7.88 8.51 -12.79
C GLU A 13 -8.06 7.14 -12.14
N ALA A 14 -9.32 6.80 -11.86
CA ALA A 14 -9.69 5.47 -11.45
C ALA A 14 -9.90 4.58 -12.68
N THR A 15 -8.97 3.66 -12.95
CA THR A 15 -9.17 2.59 -13.93
C THR A 15 -9.79 1.39 -13.21
N VAL A 16 -11.04 1.04 -13.57
CA VAL A 16 -11.73 -0.12 -13.02
C VAL A 16 -11.50 -1.33 -13.95
N PRO A 17 -10.79 -2.39 -13.51
CA PRO A 17 -10.58 -3.56 -14.34
C PRO A 17 -11.88 -4.34 -14.59
N ALA A 18 -11.90 -5.16 -15.65
CA ALA A 18 -13.03 -6.04 -15.91
C ALA A 18 -13.25 -7.00 -14.72
N VAL A 19 -14.47 -7.51 -14.56
CA VAL A 19 -14.79 -8.45 -13.46
C VAL A 19 -13.88 -9.67 -13.50
N ARG A 20 -13.62 -10.20 -14.69
CA ARG A 20 -12.71 -11.34 -14.89
C ARG A 20 -11.30 -11.06 -14.34
N ASP A 21 -10.76 -9.88 -14.62
CA ASP A 21 -9.42 -9.50 -14.18
C ASP A 21 -9.38 -9.32 -12.67
N ARG A 22 -10.42 -8.72 -12.07
CA ARG A 22 -10.54 -8.59 -10.62
C ARG A 22 -10.61 -9.94 -9.91
N ILE A 23 -11.23 -10.95 -10.53
CA ILE A 23 -11.24 -12.32 -9.98
C ILE A 23 -9.82 -12.88 -9.92
N VAL A 24 -9.05 -12.75 -11.01
CA VAL A 24 -7.66 -13.24 -11.07
C VAL A 24 -6.76 -12.47 -10.09
N GLN A 25 -6.89 -11.15 -10.04
CA GLN A 25 -6.15 -10.29 -9.09
C GLN A 25 -6.47 -10.64 -7.64
N ALA A 26 -7.74 -10.90 -7.30
CA ALA A 26 -8.15 -11.30 -5.97
C ALA A 26 -7.59 -12.69 -5.61
N ALA A 27 -7.62 -13.65 -6.55
CA ALA A 27 -7.02 -14.96 -6.34
C ALA A 27 -5.51 -14.87 -6.10
N ALA A 28 -4.79 -14.09 -6.89
CA ALA A 28 -3.36 -13.83 -6.69
C ALA A 28 -3.11 -13.18 -5.32
N LYS A 29 -3.91 -12.18 -4.93
CA LYS A 29 -3.81 -11.51 -3.63
C LYS A 29 -3.91 -12.49 -2.46
N ILE A 30 -4.85 -13.45 -2.51
CA ILE A 30 -5.03 -14.45 -1.44
C ILE A 30 -3.75 -15.27 -1.22
N VAL A 31 -3.00 -15.57 -2.29
CA VAL A 31 -1.77 -16.36 -2.22
C VAL A 31 -0.58 -15.50 -1.81
N LEU A 32 -0.47 -14.28 -2.35
CA LEU A 32 0.69 -13.41 -2.14
C LEU A 32 0.64 -12.66 -0.79
N GLU A 33 -0.54 -12.24 -0.33
CA GLU A 33 -0.70 -11.43 0.87
C GLU A 33 -0.06 -12.06 2.12
N PRO A 34 -0.22 -13.37 2.42
CA PRO A 34 0.43 -13.99 3.57
C PRO A 34 1.96 -13.97 3.51
N VAL A 35 2.54 -14.08 2.30
CA VAL A 35 4.00 -14.09 2.11
C VAL A 35 4.58 -12.73 2.45
N PHE A 36 3.97 -11.65 1.95
CA PHE A 36 4.44 -10.29 2.25
C PHE A 36 4.07 -9.85 3.67
N GLU A 37 2.94 -10.31 4.21
CA GLU A 37 2.55 -9.99 5.59
C GLU A 37 3.49 -10.53 6.65
N ALA A 38 4.19 -11.63 6.37
CA ALA A 38 5.22 -12.15 7.27
C ALA A 38 6.36 -11.16 7.52
N ASP A 39 6.59 -10.23 6.59
CA ASP A 39 7.76 -9.34 6.61
C ASP A 39 7.44 -7.86 6.69
N PHE A 40 6.17 -7.48 6.55
CA PHE A 40 5.80 -6.08 6.70
C PHE A 40 6.13 -5.55 8.09
N LEU A 41 6.76 -4.38 8.12
CA LEU A 41 7.14 -3.73 9.37
C LEU A 41 5.92 -3.40 10.25
N PRO A 42 6.06 -3.45 11.58
CA PRO A 42 4.96 -3.10 12.50
C PRO A 42 4.43 -1.67 12.36
N CYS A 43 5.22 -0.75 11.78
CA CYS A 43 4.83 0.63 11.53
C CYS A 43 4.12 0.84 10.18
N SER A 44 3.89 -0.22 9.40
CA SER A 44 3.11 -0.16 8.16
C SER A 44 1.65 -0.51 8.45
N PHE A 45 0.71 0.35 8.06
CA PHE A 45 -0.72 0.15 8.36
C PHE A 45 -1.62 0.11 7.10
N GLY A 46 -1.16 0.70 5.99
CA GLY A 46 -1.97 0.85 4.78
C GLY A 46 -2.15 -0.47 4.02
N PHE A 47 -3.39 -0.74 3.57
CA PHE A 47 -3.74 -1.89 2.73
C PHE A 47 -3.47 -3.28 3.33
N ARG A 48 -3.30 -3.37 4.66
CA ARG A 48 -3.04 -4.62 5.39
C ARG A 48 -4.31 -5.18 6.02
N PRO A 49 -4.47 -6.52 6.10
CA PRO A 49 -5.62 -7.13 6.76
C PRO A 49 -5.59 -6.84 8.26
N ARG A 50 -6.76 -6.52 8.83
CA ARG A 50 -6.97 -6.25 10.28
C ARG A 50 -6.24 -5.02 10.83
N LEU A 51 -5.70 -4.15 9.97
CA LEU A 51 -5.15 -2.86 10.35
C LEU A 51 -5.94 -1.73 9.68
N SER A 52 -5.97 -0.57 10.34
CA SER A 52 -6.76 0.60 9.94
C SER A 52 -5.96 1.89 10.12
N ALA A 53 -6.46 2.98 9.54
CA ALA A 53 -5.90 4.31 9.76
C ALA A 53 -5.95 4.74 11.24
N HIS A 54 -6.89 4.19 12.03
CA HIS A 54 -6.97 4.48 13.46
C HIS A 54 -5.80 3.87 14.24
N ASP A 55 -5.30 2.70 13.82
CA ASP A 55 -4.14 2.07 14.46
C ASP A 55 -2.88 2.93 14.25
N ALA A 56 -2.69 3.48 13.04
CA ALA A 56 -1.62 4.43 12.74
C ALA A 56 -1.73 5.72 13.57
N LEU A 57 -2.96 6.24 13.73
CA LEU A 57 -3.22 7.41 14.56
C LEU A 57 -2.90 7.15 16.03
N GLN A 58 -3.23 5.96 16.54
CA GLN A 58 -2.93 5.59 17.93
C GLN A 58 -1.42 5.61 18.18
N VAL A 59 -0.61 5.10 17.25
CA VAL A 59 0.85 5.20 17.34
C VAL A 59 1.30 6.65 17.42
N LEU A 60 0.76 7.54 16.59
CA LEU A 60 1.12 8.97 16.64
C LEU A 60 0.76 9.60 18.00
N ILE A 61 -0.40 9.26 18.55
CA ILE A 61 -0.85 9.72 19.87
C ILE A 61 0.13 9.25 20.95
N ASP A 62 0.48 7.96 20.97
CA ASP A 62 1.40 7.37 21.95
C ASP A 62 2.80 8.00 21.85
N GLU A 63 3.28 8.23 20.63
CA GLU A 63 4.57 8.85 20.37
C GLU A 63 4.59 10.31 20.86
N CYS A 64 3.45 11.02 20.76
CA CYS A 64 3.25 12.36 21.32
C CYS A 64 3.26 12.33 22.87
N TRP A 65 2.59 11.38 23.51
CA TRP A 65 2.63 11.22 24.97
C TRP A 65 4.03 10.94 25.49
N ARG A 66 4.84 10.22 24.72
CA ARG A 66 6.26 9.96 25.00
C ARG A 66 7.18 11.18 24.80
N GLY A 67 6.63 12.34 24.45
CA GLY A 67 7.35 13.61 24.41
C GLY A 67 7.87 14.02 23.04
N ARG A 68 7.59 13.27 21.96
CA ARG A 68 7.85 13.77 20.60
C ARG A 68 6.84 14.86 20.24
N ARG A 69 7.34 15.93 19.63
CA ARG A 69 6.55 17.15 19.32
C ARG A 69 6.63 17.57 17.86
N TRP A 70 7.49 16.92 17.09
CA TRP A 70 7.73 17.25 15.68
C TRP A 70 7.34 16.05 14.82
N VAL A 71 6.63 16.34 13.74
CA VAL A 71 6.20 15.36 12.74
C VAL A 71 6.73 15.81 11.39
N VAL A 72 7.25 14.87 10.62
CA VAL A 72 7.62 15.09 9.23
C VAL A 72 6.55 14.42 8.38
N GLU A 73 5.77 15.23 7.69
CA GLU A 73 4.78 14.74 6.73
C GLU A 73 5.43 14.64 5.35
N THR A 74 5.40 13.44 4.78
CA THR A 74 5.91 13.18 3.43
C THR A 74 4.88 12.40 2.64
N ASP A 75 4.71 12.75 1.37
CA ASP A 75 3.82 12.08 0.44
C ASP A 75 4.55 11.82 -0.89
N ILE A 76 4.16 10.75 -1.58
CA ILE A 76 4.74 10.35 -2.87
C ILE A 76 3.78 10.79 -3.97
N ALA A 77 4.20 11.78 -4.75
CA ALA A 77 3.44 12.25 -5.90
C ALA A 77 3.21 11.11 -6.90
N SER A 78 1.96 10.92 -7.31
CA SER A 78 1.58 9.99 -8.38
C SER A 78 2.08 8.56 -8.15
N CYS A 79 2.08 8.10 -6.89
CA CYS A 79 2.67 6.83 -6.44
C CYS A 79 2.42 5.66 -7.41
N PHE A 80 1.16 5.31 -7.72
CA PHE A 80 0.87 4.15 -8.57
C PHE A 80 1.30 4.28 -10.04
N SER A 81 1.34 5.49 -10.60
CA SER A 81 1.78 5.70 -11.98
C SER A 81 3.29 5.91 -12.11
N ALA A 82 3.96 6.29 -11.02
CA ALA A 82 5.40 6.59 -10.99
C ALA A 82 6.26 5.40 -10.52
N ILE A 83 5.64 4.31 -10.03
CA ILE A 83 6.38 3.11 -9.63
C ILE A 83 7.06 2.48 -10.87
N PRO A 84 8.39 2.30 -10.86
CA PRO A 84 9.10 1.63 -11.95
C PRO A 84 8.72 0.15 -11.97
N HIS A 85 8.20 -0.32 -13.11
CA HIS A 85 7.69 -1.69 -13.21
C HIS A 85 8.78 -2.74 -13.01
N GLU A 86 9.97 -2.54 -13.59
CA GLU A 86 11.11 -3.46 -13.47
C GLU A 86 11.54 -3.65 -12.01
N GLY A 87 11.81 -2.55 -11.30
CA GLY A 87 12.18 -2.62 -9.88
C GLY A 87 11.06 -3.15 -8.97
N LEU A 88 9.79 -2.92 -9.33
CA LEU A 88 8.68 -3.54 -8.61
C LEU A 88 8.68 -5.07 -8.78
N MET A 89 8.92 -5.55 -10.00
CA MET A 89 8.97 -6.99 -10.27
C MET A 89 10.17 -7.66 -9.60
N GLU A 90 11.35 -7.02 -9.62
CA GLU A 90 12.53 -7.49 -8.86
C GLU A 90 12.20 -7.70 -7.37
N ALA A 91 11.56 -6.71 -6.74
CA ALA A 91 11.16 -6.81 -5.33
C ALA A 91 10.14 -7.92 -5.05
N VAL A 92 9.29 -8.26 -6.03
CA VAL A 92 8.35 -9.40 -5.92
C VAL A 92 9.10 -10.72 -6.03
N GLU A 93 10.01 -10.83 -6.99
CA GLU A 93 10.82 -12.04 -7.24
C GLU A 93 11.74 -12.39 -6.07
N GLU A 94 12.18 -11.41 -5.26
CA GLU A 94 12.90 -11.67 -4.01
C GLU A 94 12.15 -12.57 -3.04
N ARG A 95 10.81 -12.59 -3.12
CA ARG A 95 9.94 -13.32 -2.18
C ARG A 95 9.17 -14.46 -2.81
N ILE A 96 8.91 -14.38 -4.10
CA ILE A 96 8.12 -15.36 -4.84
C ILE A 96 9.06 -16.18 -5.72
N CYS A 97 9.33 -17.41 -5.31
CA CYS A 97 10.11 -18.37 -6.09
C CYS A 97 9.17 -19.41 -6.72
N ASP A 98 8.41 -19.01 -7.73
CA ASP A 98 7.49 -19.88 -8.50
C ASP A 98 8.10 -20.40 -9.81
N GLN A 99 9.38 -20.10 -10.05
CA GLN A 99 10.11 -20.59 -11.21
C GLN A 99 10.23 -22.11 -11.17
N PRO A 100 9.92 -22.81 -12.27
CA PRO A 100 10.07 -24.26 -12.34
C PRO A 100 11.55 -24.63 -12.19
N VAL A 101 11.81 -25.51 -11.23
CA VAL A 101 13.12 -26.14 -10.99
C VAL A 101 13.45 -27.16 -12.08
#